data_AF-A0A9D8EJR8-F1
#
_entry.id   AF-A0A9D8EJR8-F1
#
_cell.length_a   1.000
_cell.length_b   1.000
_cell.length_c   1.000
_cell.angle_alpha   90.00
_cell.angle_beta   90.00
_cell.angle_gamma   90.00
#
_symmetry.space_group_name_H-M   'P 1'
#
loop_
_entity.id
_entity.type
_entity.pdbx_description
1 polymer ?
#
loop_
_entity_poly.entity_id
_entity_poly.type
_entity_poly.pdbx_seq_one_letter_code
_entity_poly.pdbx_strand_id
1 'polypeptide(L)' 'MKVNFSANQSVKFNVLSASQVEEIVSTSFNILERVGIDVNDAEVLSLLKDAGCLVRGIRVFIPSFLVNECVAIAPK' A
#
# COMPACT_ATOMS: atom_id res chain seq x y z
N MET A 1 6.97 42.23 -14.38
CA MET A 1 7.17 41.20 -15.42
C MET A 1 6.24 40.03 -15.06
N LYS A 2 5.12 39.83 -15.76
CA LYS A 2 4.20 38.71 -15.50
C LYS A 2 4.59 37.58 -16.44
N VAL A 3 5.12 36.49 -15.90
CA VAL A 3 5.42 35.28 -16.66
C VAL A 3 4.11 34.53 -16.92
N ASN A 4 3.77 34.29 -18.18
CA ASN A 4 2.71 33.35 -18.55
C ASN A 4 3.27 31.93 -18.36
N PHE A 5 3.06 31.35 -17.18
CA PHE A 5 3.34 29.95 -16.93
C PHE A 5 2.10 29.13 -17.30
N SER A 6 2.20 28.37 -18.39
CA SER A 6 1.16 27.43 -18.83
C SER A 6 1.65 26.01 -18.58
N ALA A 7 1.18 25.39 -17.49
CA ALA A 7 1.43 23.97 -17.26
C ALA A 7 0.48 23.16 -18.15
N ASN A 8 1.00 22.57 -19.23
CA ASN A 8 0.27 21.58 -20.03
C ASN A 8 0.23 20.25 -19.27
N GLN A 9 -0.66 20.14 -18.29
CA GLN A 9 -0.88 18.89 -17.57
C GLN A 9 -1.85 18.03 -18.38
N SER A 10 -1.45 16.79 -18.72
CA SER A 10 -2.35 15.83 -19.36
C SER A 10 -3.55 15.57 -18.46
N VAL A 11 -4.77 15.60 -19.00
CA VAL A 11 -5.99 15.29 -18.26
C VAL A 11 -5.91 13.86 -17.72
N LYS A 12 -6.02 13.69 -16.40
CA LYS A 12 -6.15 12.37 -15.78
C LYS A 12 -7.61 11.93 -15.87
N PHE A 13 -7.88 10.86 -16.60
CA PHE A 13 -9.21 10.26 -16.66
C PHE A 13 -9.34 9.21 -15.55
N ASN A 14 -10.12 9.52 -14.51
CA ASN A 14 -10.38 8.61 -13.40
C ASN A 14 -11.69 7.84 -13.67
N VAL A 15 -11.59 6.52 -13.78
CA VAL A 15 -12.74 5.63 -14.03
C VAL A 15 -13.53 5.34 -12.75
N LEU A 16 -12.83 5.33 -11.60
CA LEU A 16 -13.40 5.03 -10.30
C LEU A 16 -13.76 6.30 -9.54
N SER A 17 -14.89 6.26 -8.82
CA SER A 17 -15.24 7.29 -7.84
C SER A 17 -14.33 7.18 -6.61
N ALA A 18 -14.27 8.25 -5.80
CA ALA A 18 -13.50 8.24 -4.55
C ALA A 18 -13.95 7.11 -3.61
N SER A 19 -15.27 6.88 -3.50
CA SER A 19 -15.82 5.81 -2.67
C SER A 19 -15.44 4.42 -3.18
N GLN A 20 -15.38 4.20 -4.50
CA GLN A 20 -14.91 2.93 -5.07
C GLN A 20 -13.42 2.70 -4.79
N VAL A 21 -12.61 3.75 -4.81
CA VAL A 21 -11.19 3.67 -4.45
C VAL A 21 -11.04 3.32 -2.97
N GLU A 22 -11.79 3.97 -2.07
CA GLU A 22 -11.78 3.66 -0.63
C GLU A 22 -12.21 2.21 -0.34
N GLU A 23 -13.21 1.70 -1.06
CA GLU A 23 -13.66 0.31 -0.94
C GLU A 23 -12.55 -0.68 -1.33
N ILE A 24 -11.85 -0.42 -2.45
CA ILE A 24 -10.73 -1.26 -2.88
C ILE A 24 -9.59 -1.22 -1.86
N VAL A 25 -9.24 -0.04 -1.37
CA VAL A 25 -8.15 0.13 -0.40
C VAL A 25 -8.47 -0.56 0.93
N SER A 26 -9.65 -0.34 1.48
CA SER A 26 -10.08 -0.98 2.74
C SER A 26 -10.19 -2.50 2.62
N THR A 27 -10.66 -3.01 1.47
CA THR A 27 -10.69 -4.45 1.19
C THR A 27 -9.27 -5.03 1.09
N SER A 28 -8.35 -4.30 0.44
CA SER A 28 -6.95 -4.72 0.33
C SER A 28 -6.27 -4.83 1.70
N PHE A 29 -6.48 -3.85 2.57
CA PHE A 29 -6.02 -3.91 3.97
C PHE A 29 -6.59 -5.11 4.71
N ASN A 30 -7.90 -5.38 4.56
CA ASN A 30 -8.53 -6.54 5.18
C ASN A 30 -7.89 -7.87 4.72
N ILE A 31 -7.62 -8.01 3.42
CA ILE A 31 -6.95 -9.18 2.85
C ILE A 31 -5.56 -9.34 3.48
N LEU A 32 -4.74 -8.28 3.50
CA LEU A 32 -3.38 -8.34 4.05
C LEU A 32 -3.36 -8.71 5.54
N GLU A 33 -4.33 -8.21 6.31
CA GLU A 33 -4.37 -8.40 7.76
C GLU A 33 -5.02 -9.72 8.17
N ARG A 34 -6.05 -10.19 7.45
CA ARG A 34 -6.84 -11.37 7.84
C ARG A 34 -6.51 -12.63 7.05
N VAL A 35 -6.18 -12.49 5.78
CA VAL A 35 -5.82 -13.63 4.90
C VAL A 35 -4.31 -13.80 4.85
N GLY A 36 -3.59 -12.69 4.74
CA GLY A 36 -2.14 -12.67 4.64
C GLY A 36 -1.62 -13.13 3.27
N ILE A 37 -0.30 -13.13 3.13
CA ILE A 37 0.43 -13.53 1.92
C ILE A 37 1.43 -14.63 2.22
N ASP A 38 1.76 -15.46 1.24
CA ASP A 38 2.83 -16.44 1.37
C ASP A 38 4.16 -15.84 0.89
N VAL A 39 5.18 -15.92 1.73
CA VAL A 39 6.54 -15.44 1.47
C VAL A 39 7.49 -16.62 1.60
N ASN A 40 8.16 -16.98 0.50
CA ASN A 40 9.03 -18.16 0.41
C ASN A 40 10.51 -17.86 0.67
N ASP A 41 10.82 -16.67 1.18
CA ASP A 41 12.18 -16.23 1.47
C ASP A 41 12.35 -16.03 2.97
N ALA A 42 13.34 -16.72 3.57
CA ALA A 42 13.56 -16.70 5.01
C ALA A 42 14.05 -15.35 5.54
N GLU A 43 14.83 -14.61 4.74
CA GLU A 43 15.32 -13.29 5.11
C GLU A 43 14.15 -12.28 5.13
N VAL A 44 13.28 -12.34 4.12
CA VAL A 44 12.09 -11.49 4.06
C VAL A 44 11.11 -11.81 5.21
N LEU A 45 10.94 -13.10 5.55
CA LEU A 45 10.12 -13.50 6.70
C LEU A 45 10.65 -12.92 8.02
N SER A 46 11.98 -12.92 8.22
CA SER A 46 12.61 -12.29 9.39
C SER A 46 12.35 -10.79 9.40
N LEU A 47 12.62 -10.11 8.29
CA LEU A 47 12.41 -8.67 8.15
C LEU A 47 10.97 -8.26 8.47
N LEU A 48 9.99 -8.98 7.92
CA LEU A 48 8.57 -8.70 8.16
C LEU A 48 8.18 -8.95 9.62
N LYS A 49 8.73 -9.99 10.25
CA LYS A 49 8.50 -10.25 11.68
C LYS A 49 9.08 -9.13 12.55
N ASP A 50 10.29 -8.67 12.25
CA ASP A 50 10.96 -7.60 12.98
C ASP A 50 10.25 -6.24 12.79
N ALA A 51 9.62 -6.04 11.63
CA ALA A 51 8.76 -4.87 11.35
C ALA A 51 7.38 -4.93 12.06
N GLY A 52 7.07 -6.01 12.78
CA GLY A 52 5.82 -6.16 13.54
C GLY A 52 4.70 -6.94 12.82
N CYS A 53 4.98 -7.60 11.70
CA CYS A 53 4.03 -8.52 11.07
C CYS A 53 3.88 -9.82 11.86
N LEU A 54 2.69 -10.41 11.79
CA LEU A 54 2.46 -11.75 12.33
C LEU A 54 2.89 -12.80 11.29
N VAL A 55 3.88 -13.62 11.61
CA VAL A 55 4.40 -14.67 10.72
C VAL A 55 4.03 -16.06 11.26
N ARG A 56 3.43 -16.90 10.41
CA ARG A 56 3.03 -18.29 10.68
C ARG A 56 3.58 -19.21 9.59
N GLY A 57 4.79 -19.74 9.80
CA GLY A 57 5.50 -20.47 8.74
C GLY A 57 5.84 -19.52 7.59
N ILE A 58 5.37 -19.84 6.39
CA ILE A 58 5.51 -18.96 5.20
C ILE A 58 4.40 -17.92 5.07
N ARG A 59 3.31 -18.03 5.84
CA ARG A 59 2.17 -17.10 5.79
C ARG A 59 2.47 -15.88 6.66
N VAL A 60 2.37 -14.69 6.08
CA VAL A 60 2.55 -13.40 6.77
C VAL A 60 1.26 -12.59 6.74
N PHE A 61 0.85 -12.08 7.90
CA PHE A 61 -0.27 -11.16 8.04
C PHE A 61 0.27 -9.77 8.34
N ILE A 62 -0.04 -8.82 7.45
CA ILE A 62 0.52 -7.47 7.48
C ILE A 62 -0.55 -6.51 8.01
N PRO A 63 -0.32 -5.85 9.15
CA PRO A 63 -1.31 -4.97 9.76
C PRO A 63 -1.47 -3.67 8.97
N SER A 64 -2.69 -3.15 8.93
CA SER A 64 -3.05 -1.98 8.13
C SER A 64 -2.24 -0.71 8.48
N PHE A 65 -1.85 -0.52 9.75
CA PHE A 65 -1.05 0.64 10.15
C PHE A 65 0.33 0.64 9.49
N LEU A 66 0.99 -0.53 9.43
CA LEU A 66 2.32 -0.68 8.85
C LEU A 66 2.29 -0.39 7.35
N VAL A 67 1.26 -0.89 6.65
CA VAL A 67 1.09 -0.59 5.21
C VAL A 67 0.95 0.91 4.98
N ASN A 68 0.12 1.60 5.77
CA ASN A 68 -0.05 3.04 5.64
C ASN A 68 1.24 3.83 5.92
N GLU A 69 2.00 3.46 6.95
CA GLU A 69 3.30 4.08 7.25
C GLU A 69 4.30 3.88 6.11
N CYS A 70 4.42 2.66 5.58
CA CYS A 70 5.32 2.35 4.48
C CYS A 70 4.94 3.11 3.18
N VAL A 71 3.65 3.22 2.86
CA VAL A 71 3.18 3.96 1.69
C VAL A 71 3.42 5.47 1.86
N ALA A 72 3.27 6.01 3.08
CA ALA A 72 3.47 7.43 3.34
C ALA A 72 4.92 7.89 3.15
N ILE A 73 5.90 7.02 3.41
CA ILE A 73 7.33 7.31 3.22
C ILE A 73 7.84 6.98 1.81
N ALA A 74 7.02 6.32 0.98
CA ALA A 74 7.40 5.99 -0.38
C ALA A 74 7.50 7.26 -1.26
N PRO A 75 8.51 7.37 -2.14
CA PRO A 75 8.64 8.50 -3.06
C PRO A 75 7.46 8.55 -4.05
N LYS A 76 7.03 9.77 -4.42
CA LYS A 76 5.92 10.03 -5.34
C LYS A 76 6.34 10.06 -6.80
#